data_AF-A0A380DRC8-F1
#
_entry.id   AF-A0A380DRC8-F1
#
_cell.length_a   1.000
_cell.length_b   1.000
_cell.length_c   1.000
_cell.angle_alpha   90.00
_cell.angle_beta   90.00
_cell.angle_gamma   90.00
#
_symmetry.space_group_name_H-M   'P 1'
#
loop_
_entity.id
_entity.type
_entity.pdbx_description
1 polymer ?
#
loop_
_entity_poly.entity_id
_entity_poly.type
_entity_poly.pdbx_seq_one_letter_code
_entity_poly.pdbx_strand_id
1 'polypeptide(L)'
;MRFVFDIDGTLCFDGRLIDQTIIDTLLQLQHAGHELIFASARPIRDLLPVLPSVFHQLTLIGANGAMISHQSKISVIKPIHTDTYHHILKIIQKYELDYIIDDDWNYAAQLDAENAILSV
;
A
#
# COMPACT_ATOMS: atom_id res chain seq x y z
N MET A 1 -4.15 12.82 -19.41
CA MET A 1 -5.07 11.70 -19.08
C MET A 1 -4.69 11.17 -17.70
N ARG A 2 -5.53 10.33 -17.08
CA ARG A 2 -5.17 9.63 -15.84
C ARG A 2 -4.67 8.23 -16.16
N PHE A 3 -3.53 7.87 -15.58
CA PHE A 3 -2.98 6.51 -15.64
C PHE A 3 -2.94 5.94 -14.24
N VAL A 4 -3.51 4.75 -14.08
CA VAL A 4 -3.50 4.03 -12.81
C VAL A 4 -2.61 2.80 -12.98
N PHE A 5 -1.57 2.70 -12.17
CA PHE A 5 -0.63 1.59 -12.21
C PHE A 5 -0.74 0.75 -10.96
N ASP A 6 -0.87 -0.55 -11.15
CA ASP A 6 -0.53 -1.52 -10.13
C ASP A 6 0.99 -1.51 -9.87
N ILE A 7 1.41 -2.00 -8.71
CA ILE A 7 2.82 -1.95 -8.26
C ILE A 7 3.45 -3.34 -8.33
N ASP A 8 3.01 -4.25 -7.47
CA ASP A 8 3.65 -5.55 -7.27
C ASP A 8 3.39 -6.47 -8.47
N GLY A 9 4.44 -6.87 -9.18
CA GLY A 9 4.33 -7.67 -10.40
C GLY A 9 3.98 -6.87 -11.67
N THR A 10 3.82 -5.55 -11.54
CA THR A 10 3.53 -4.63 -12.66
C THR A 10 4.65 -3.61 -12.87
N LEU A 11 4.94 -2.77 -11.89
CA LEU A 11 6.04 -1.79 -11.92
C LEU A 11 7.25 -2.24 -11.10
N CYS A 12 7.02 -3.00 -10.02
CA CYS A 12 8.04 -3.55 -9.15
C CYS A 12 8.01 -5.08 -9.23
N PHE A 13 9.06 -5.68 -9.78
CA PHE A 13 9.10 -7.13 -10.05
C PHE A 13 9.78 -7.93 -8.92
N ASP A 14 10.61 -7.31 -8.10
CA ASP A 14 11.35 -7.95 -7.01
C ASP A 14 10.74 -7.69 -5.62
N GLY A 15 9.62 -6.95 -5.58
CA GLY A 15 8.92 -6.53 -4.35
C GLY A 15 9.68 -5.49 -3.53
N ARG A 16 10.80 -4.95 -4.03
CA ARG A 16 11.68 -4.00 -3.35
C ARG A 16 11.75 -2.66 -4.06
N LEU A 17 12.13 -2.63 -5.34
CA LEU A 17 12.37 -1.38 -6.07
C LEU A 17 11.80 -1.43 -7.49
N ILE A 18 11.48 -0.26 -8.02
CA ILE A 18 11.10 -0.07 -9.43
C ILE A 18 12.37 0.19 -10.24
N ASP A 19 12.50 -0.46 -11.40
CA ASP A 19 13.63 -0.26 -12.30
C ASP A 19 13.72 1.20 -12.80
N GLN A 20 14.93 1.73 -12.91
CA GLN A 20 15.15 3.13 -13.29
C GLN A 20 14.54 3.48 -14.66
N THR A 21 14.55 2.54 -15.60
CA THR A 21 13.98 2.74 -16.95
C THR A 21 12.46 2.98 -16.88
N ILE A 22 11.78 2.28 -15.95
CA ILE A 22 10.34 2.46 -15.70
C ILE A 22 10.09 3.83 -15.07
N ILE A 23 10.90 4.18 -14.06
CA ILE A 23 10.83 5.50 -13.39
C ILE A 23 10.97 6.63 -14.40
N ASP A 24 11.98 6.57 -15.27
CA ASP A 24 12.23 7.59 -16.29
C ASP A 24 11.06 7.72 -17.27
N THR A 25 10.45 6.59 -17.65
CA THR A 25 9.27 6.58 -18.53
C THR A 25 8.05 7.19 -17.84
N LEU A 26 7.82 6.89 -16.56
CA LEU A 26 6.74 7.49 -15.77
C LEU A 26 6.94 9.02 -15.65
N LEU A 27 8.16 9.47 -15.41
CA LEU A 27 8.47 10.91 -15.37
C LEU A 27 8.20 11.60 -16.71
N GLN A 28 8.50 10.96 -17.84
CA GLN A 28 8.14 11.49 -19.16
C GLN A 28 6.63 11.64 -19.34
N LEU A 29 5.84 10.65 -18.91
CA LEU A 29 4.37 10.74 -18.93
C LEU A 29 3.87 11.90 -18.07
N GLN A 30 4.44 12.08 -16.87
CA GLN A 30 4.10 13.20 -16.00
C GLN A 30 4.45 14.55 -16.64
N HIS A 31 5.64 14.68 -17.24
CA HIS A 31 6.07 15.88 -17.95
C HIS A 31 5.20 16.20 -19.17
N ALA A 32 4.61 15.19 -19.80
CA ALA A 32 3.61 15.36 -20.86
C ALA A 32 2.23 15.83 -20.34
N GLY A 33 2.11 16.15 -19.05
CA GLY A 33 0.87 16.64 -18.43
C GLY A 33 -0.13 15.54 -18.11
N HIS A 34 0.33 14.30 -17.93
CA HIS A 34 -0.52 13.20 -17.48
C HIS A 34 -0.48 13.03 -15.97
N GLU A 35 -1.62 12.65 -15.40
CA GLU A 35 -1.75 12.36 -13.98
C GLU A 35 -1.45 10.89 -13.76
N LEU A 36 -0.51 10.59 -12.87
CA LEU A 36 -0.15 9.24 -12.47
C LEU A 36 -0.75 8.94 -11.11
N ILE A 37 -1.35 7.76 -10.99
CA ILE A 37 -1.93 7.23 -9.76
C ILE A 37 -1.36 5.84 -9.56
N PHE A 38 -0.91 5.54 -8.34
CA PHE A 38 -0.36 4.23 -8.00
C PHE A 38 -1.32 3.48 -7.09
N ALA A 39 -1.59 2.22 -7.38
CA ALA A 39 -2.48 1.36 -6.62
C ALA A 39 -1.73 0.10 -6.17
N SER A 40 -1.92 -0.30 -4.92
CA SER A 40 -1.35 -1.54 -4.38
C SER A 40 -2.27 -2.16 -3.33
N ALA A 41 -2.12 -3.48 -3.15
CA ALA A 41 -2.69 -4.19 -2.02
C ALA A 41 -2.04 -3.77 -0.69
N ARG A 42 -0.79 -3.30 -0.72
CA ARG A 42 -0.05 -2.82 0.45
C ARG A 42 -0.76 -1.63 1.10
N PRO A 43 -0.72 -1.47 2.44
CA PRO A 43 -1.08 -0.21 3.06
C PRO A 43 -0.11 0.90 2.61
N ILE A 44 -0.50 2.17 2.73
CA ILE A 44 0.32 3.30 2.25
C ILE A 44 1.73 3.27 2.85
N ARG A 45 1.84 2.96 4.15
CA ARG A 45 3.11 2.81 4.87
C ARG A 45 4.08 1.88 4.13
N ASP A 46 3.60 0.71 3.70
CA ASP A 46 4.45 -0.34 3.11
C ASP A 46 4.65 -0.16 1.60
N LEU A 47 3.86 0.72 0.97
CA LEU A 47 4.02 1.13 -0.41
C LEU A 47 5.13 2.19 -0.58
N LEU A 48 5.27 3.13 0.36
CA LEU A 48 6.22 4.24 0.25
C LEU A 48 7.69 3.79 0.04
N PRO A 49 8.22 2.75 0.70
CA PRO A 49 9.60 2.31 0.48
C PRO A 49 9.85 1.72 -0.91
N VAL A 50 8.82 1.16 -1.55
CA VAL A 50 8.91 0.57 -2.90
C VAL A 50 8.89 1.66 -3.97
N LEU A 51 8.14 2.73 -3.71
CA LEU A 51 7.95 3.82 -4.64
C LEU A 51 9.07 4.87 -4.49
N PRO A 52 9.69 5.36 -5.58
CA PRO A 52 10.61 6.48 -5.52
C PRO A 52 10.00 7.72 -4.86
N SER A 53 10.79 8.44 -4.06
CA SER A 53 10.32 9.58 -3.27
C SER A 53 9.70 10.71 -4.09
N VAL A 54 10.12 10.87 -5.34
CA VAL A 54 9.54 11.83 -6.30
C VAL A 54 8.04 11.61 -6.53
N PHE A 55 7.54 10.39 -6.30
CA PHE A 55 6.13 10.04 -6.49
C PHE A 55 5.31 10.03 -5.18
N HIS A 56 5.92 10.23 -4.02
CA HIS A 56 5.24 10.11 -2.71
C HIS A 56 4.14 11.15 -2.46
N GLN A 57 4.15 12.26 -3.19
CA GLN A 57 3.12 13.30 -3.10
C GLN A 57 1.96 13.08 -4.08
N LEU A 58 2.10 12.14 -5.01
CA LEU A 58 1.05 11.79 -5.96
C LEU A 58 -0.09 11.05 -5.27
N THR A 59 -1.17 10.78 -6.00
CA THR A 59 -2.27 9.97 -5.50
C THR A 59 -1.82 8.52 -5.39
N LEU A 60 -1.86 7.98 -4.17
CA LEU A 60 -1.58 6.58 -3.87
C LEU A 60 -2.85 5.92 -3.35
N ILE A 61 -3.19 4.75 -3.87
CA ILE A 61 -4.31 3.91 -3.45
C ILE A 61 -3.71 2.69 -2.76
N GLY A 62 -4.00 2.54 -1.47
CA GLY A 62 -3.46 1.45 -0.64
C GLY A 62 -4.57 0.57 -0.06
N ALA A 63 -4.15 -0.51 0.59
CA ALA A 63 -5.02 -1.47 1.27
C ALA A 63 -6.16 -1.97 0.37
N ASN A 64 -5.84 -2.34 -0.87
CA ASN A 64 -6.80 -2.77 -1.89
C ASN A 64 -7.92 -1.73 -2.16
N GLY A 65 -7.61 -0.44 -2.04
CA GLY A 65 -8.55 0.66 -2.25
C GLY A 65 -9.29 1.14 -1.00
N ALA A 66 -9.02 0.56 0.17
CA ALA A 66 -9.58 1.03 1.43
C ALA A 66 -8.93 2.33 1.91
N MET A 67 -7.72 2.66 1.44
CA MET A 67 -6.95 3.84 1.84
C MET A 67 -6.52 4.66 0.63
N ILE A 68 -6.41 5.97 0.83
CA ILE A 68 -5.82 6.89 -0.15
C ILE A 68 -4.78 7.77 0.54
N SER A 69 -3.67 8.04 -0.14
CA SER A 69 -2.77 9.15 0.15
C SER A 69 -2.85 10.15 -1.00
N HIS A 70 -3.01 11.42 -0.68
CA HIS A 70 -2.95 12.51 -1.66
C HIS A 70 -2.20 13.67 -1.03
N GLN A 71 -1.15 14.17 -1.70
CA GLN A 71 -0.25 15.18 -1.12
C GLN A 71 0.28 14.75 0.26
N SER A 72 0.67 13.48 0.37
CA SER A 72 1.17 12.86 1.61
C SER A 72 0.17 12.85 2.78
N LYS A 73 -1.09 13.21 2.57
CA LYS A 73 -2.15 13.07 3.56
C LYS A 73 -2.90 11.76 3.35
N ILE A 74 -2.84 10.89 4.35
CA ILE A 74 -3.51 9.59 4.34
C ILE A 74 -4.94 9.73 4.84
N SER A 75 -5.86 8.96 4.26
CA SER A 75 -7.25 8.86 4.69
C SER A 75 -7.78 7.45 4.45
N VAL A 76 -8.46 6.89 5.44
CA VAL A 76 -9.19 5.62 5.32
C VAL A 76 -10.56 5.92 4.71
N ILE A 77 -10.81 5.39 3.52
CA ILE A 77 -12.03 5.64 2.75
C ILE A 77 -13.09 4.58 3.05
N LYS A 78 -12.67 3.33 3.24
CA LYS A 78 -13.58 2.21 3.46
C LYS A 78 -13.02 1.26 4.52
N PRO A 79 -13.20 1.58 5.81
CA PRO A 79 -12.77 0.69 6.89
C PRO A 79 -13.61 -0.60 6.90
N ILE A 80 -13.08 -1.65 7.53
CA ILE A 80 -13.83 -2.85 7.84
C ILE A 80 -14.92 -2.48 8.86
N HIS A 81 -16.17 -2.86 8.58
CA HIS A 81 -17.29 -2.59 9.49
C HIS A 81 -17.04 -3.23 10.88
N THR A 82 -17.40 -2.54 11.96
CA THR A 82 -17.09 -2.93 13.33
C THR A 82 -17.57 -4.36 13.66
N ASP A 83 -18.78 -4.73 13.24
CA ASP A 83 -19.29 -6.09 13.48
C ASP A 83 -18.48 -7.17 12.75
N THR A 84 -18.09 -6.89 11.50
CA THR A 84 -17.24 -7.77 10.69
C THR A 84 -15.85 -7.88 11.31
N TYR A 85 -15.28 -6.76 11.75
CA TYR A 85 -14.00 -6.70 12.44
C TYR A 85 -14.01 -7.58 13.70
N HIS A 86 -15.01 -7.44 14.57
CA HIS A 86 -15.14 -8.28 15.76
C HIS A 86 -15.36 -9.76 15.42
N HIS A 87 -16.05 -10.06 14.32
CA HIS A 87 -16.20 -11.44 13.86
C HIS A 87 -14.85 -12.04 13.42
N ILE A 88 -14.06 -11.29 12.65
CA ILE A 88 -12.71 -11.70 12.24
C ILE A 88 -11.82 -11.92 13.47
N LEU A 89 -11.84 -11.01 14.45
CA LEU A 89 -11.06 -11.18 15.69
C LEU A 89 -11.42 -12.47 16.45
N LYS A 90 -12.71 -12.82 16.52
CA LYS A 90 -13.14 -14.08 17.14
C LYS A 90 -12.59 -15.30 16.40
N ILE A 91 -12.51 -15.25 15.07
CA ILE A 91 -11.91 -16.32 14.25
C ILE A 91 -10.41 -16.42 14.54
N ILE A 92 -9.69 -15.28 14.49
CA ILE A 92 -8.25 -15.22 14.79
C ILE A 92 -7.96 -15.84 16.16
N GLN A 93 -8.70 -15.44 17.19
CA GLN A 93 -8.53 -15.97 18.55
C GLN A 93 -8.88 -17.45 18.67
N LYS A 94 -9.99 -17.90 18.05
CA LYS A 94 -10.44 -19.29 18.14
C LYS A 94 -9.44 -20.27 17.54
N TYR A 95 -8.77 -19.86 16.47
CA TYR A 95 -7.84 -20.72 15.73
C TYR A 95 -6.37 -20.36 15.97
N GLU A 96 -6.10 -19.44 16.89
CA GLU A 96 -4.75 -18.97 17.23
C GLU A 96 -3.95 -18.55 15.97
N LEU A 97 -4.60 -17.79 15.09
CA LEU A 97 -4.01 -17.40 13.80
C LEU A 97 -3.02 -16.25 13.97
N ASP A 98 -1.94 -16.32 13.21
CA ASP A 98 -1.09 -15.17 12.92
C ASP A 98 -1.87 -14.11 12.13
N TYR A 99 -1.59 -12.84 12.40
CA TYR A 99 -2.29 -11.73 11.78
C TYR A 99 -1.45 -10.46 11.66
N ILE A 100 -1.86 -9.63 10.71
CA ILE A 100 -1.51 -8.21 10.63
C ILE A 100 -2.83 -7.48 10.36
N ILE A 101 -3.11 -6.45 11.16
CA ILE A 101 -4.28 -5.58 11.02
C ILE A 101 -3.75 -4.15 10.97
N ASP A 102 -3.89 -3.52 9.80
CA ASP A 102 -3.50 -2.14 9.58
C ASP A 102 -4.59 -1.15 10.02
N ASP A 103 -4.15 -0.07 10.65
CA ASP A 103 -4.89 1.18 10.78
C ASP A 103 -4.41 2.17 9.69
N ASP A 104 -4.78 3.45 9.78
CA ASP A 104 -4.35 4.50 8.86
C ASP A 104 -2.83 4.56 8.61
N TRP A 105 -2.02 4.34 9.65
CA TRP A 105 -0.57 4.29 9.59
C TRP A 105 0.02 3.19 10.47
N ASN A 106 -0.52 3.02 11.68
CA ASN A 106 -0.07 2.01 12.62
C ASN A 106 -0.61 0.62 12.23
N TYR A 107 -0.15 -0.41 12.92
CA TYR A 107 -0.68 -1.76 12.76
C TYR A 107 -0.61 -2.53 14.08
N ALA A 108 -1.48 -3.53 14.21
CA ALA A 108 -1.36 -4.59 15.20
C ALA A 108 -0.93 -5.87 14.47
N ALA A 109 0.03 -6.60 15.03
CA ALA A 109 0.45 -7.87 14.47
C ALA A 109 0.74 -8.91 15.55
N GLN A 110 0.50 -10.16 15.21
CA GLN A 110 0.99 -11.33 15.91
C GLN A 110 1.51 -12.28 14.83
N LEU A 111 2.83 -12.46 14.81
CA LEU A 111 3.52 -13.25 13.80
C LEU A 111 4.59 -14.08 14.51
N ASP A 112 4.90 -15.25 13.97
CA ASP A 112 6.09 -15.98 14.36
C ASP A 112 7.40 -15.22 14.03
N ALA A 113 8.52 -15.70 14.56
CA ALA A 113 9.82 -15.06 14.35
C ALA A 113 10.33 -15.17 12.90
N GLU A 114 9.77 -16.06 12.09
CA GLU A 114 10.19 -16.27 10.69
C GLU A 114 9.50 -15.28 9.74
N ASN A 115 8.34 -14.73 10.14
CA ASN A 115 7.50 -13.83 9.34
C ASN A 115 7.54 -12.36 9.81
N ALA A 116 8.60 -11.93 10.51
CA ALA A 116 8.70 -10.58 11.03
C ALA A 116 8.51 -9.50 9.95
N ILE A 117 7.66 -8.51 10.22
CA ILE A 117 7.47 -7.35 9.34
C ILE A 117 8.76 -6.53 9.36
N LEU A 118 9.35 -6.29 8.20
CA LEU A 118 10.45 -5.35 8.03
C LEU A 118 9.91 -3.93 8.25
N SER A 119 10.05 -3.41 9.47
CA SER A 119 9.71 -2.03 9.79
C SER A 119 10.71 -1.07 9.14
N VAL A 120 10.19 0.00 8.54
CA VAL A 120 10.95 1.13 7.98
C VAL A 120 11.21 2.17 9.06
#